data_AF-A0A930AIG2-F1
#
_entry.id   AF-A0A930AIG2-F1
#
_cell.length_a   1.000
_cell.length_b   1.000
_cell.length_c   1.000
_cell.angle_alpha   90.00
_cell.angle_beta   90.00
_cell.angle_gamma   90.00
#
_symmetry.space_group_name_H-M   'P 1'
#
loop_
_entity.id
_entity.type
_entity.pdbx_description
1 polymer ?
#
loop_
_entity_poly.entity_id
_entity_poly.type
_entity_poly.pdbx_seq_one_letter_code
_entity_poly.pdbx_strand_id
1 'polypeptide(L)'
;MSSKVIVTIFGASGDLAKRKLYPSLFRLYKSGNLSENFAVIGTARRPWSKEYFESVVVESILDLADSTEQAQEFASHFYYQSHDVNDTEHYIALRQLQAELNEKYQAEHNKLFFLSMAPQFFGTIAKHLKSENIVDGKGFERLIVEKPFGTDYETASKLNEELLAAFDEEQIYRIDHYLGKEMIQSIFAVRFANMIFENVWNREHIDNVQITFAERLGVEERGGYYDQSGALRDMVQNHTLQLLSLLAMDKPASFTKDEIRAEKIKVFKNLYHPTEEELKEQFIRGQYRSGKIDGMKYISYRSEPNVNPESTTETFASGAFFVD
;
A
#
# COMPACT_ATOMS: atom_id res chain seq x y z
N MET A 1 -1.66 -8.13 24.74
CA MET A 1 -0.38 -8.83 24.66
C MET A 1 0.37 -8.25 23.48
N SER A 2 1.68 -8.02 23.60
CA SER A 2 2.51 -7.54 22.49
C SER A 2 2.61 -8.60 21.39
N SER A 3 2.75 -8.16 20.14
CA SER A 3 2.83 -9.05 18.98
C SER A 3 4.19 -9.73 18.92
N LYS A 4 4.18 -11.04 18.65
CA LYS A 4 5.39 -11.84 18.38
C LYS A 4 5.53 -12.01 16.87
N VAL A 5 6.60 -11.50 16.26
CA VAL A 5 6.72 -11.49 14.78
C VAL A 5 8.14 -11.19 14.29
N ILE A 6 8.56 -11.85 13.22
CA ILE A 6 9.70 -11.44 12.39
C ILE A 6 9.16 -10.71 11.16
N VAL A 7 9.54 -9.44 11.00
CA VAL A 7 9.15 -8.61 9.85
C VAL A 7 10.31 -8.55 8.87
N THR A 8 10.10 -8.95 7.61
CA THR A 8 11.09 -8.81 6.55
C THR A 8 10.67 -7.71 5.59
N ILE A 9 11.47 -6.66 5.43
CA ILE A 9 11.20 -5.53 4.54
C ILE A 9 12.09 -5.64 3.31
N PHE A 10 11.49 -6.08 2.20
CA PHE A 10 12.11 -6.03 0.89
C PHE A 10 12.13 -4.58 0.39
N GLY A 11 13.31 -4.07 0.03
CA GLY A 11 13.49 -2.66 -0.34
C GLY A 11 13.77 -1.75 0.85
N ALA A 12 14.34 -2.27 1.93
CA ALA A 12 14.62 -1.55 3.18
C ALA A 12 15.51 -0.29 3.01
N SER A 13 16.31 -0.19 1.94
CA SER A 13 17.12 1.00 1.68
C SER A 13 16.35 2.15 1.00
N GLY A 14 15.09 1.93 0.61
CA GLY A 14 14.26 2.88 -0.13
C GLY A 14 13.61 3.98 0.72
N ASP A 15 13.08 5.00 0.05
CA ASP A 15 12.47 6.18 0.67
C ASP A 15 11.22 5.84 1.51
N LEU A 16 10.34 4.97 0.99
CA LEU A 16 9.14 4.53 1.69
C LEU A 16 9.46 3.88 3.04
N ALA A 17 10.48 3.03 3.08
CA ALA A 17 10.91 2.35 4.31
C ALA A 17 11.32 3.36 5.39
N LYS A 18 12.20 4.30 5.03
CA LYS A 18 12.71 5.34 5.93
C LYS A 18 11.63 6.30 6.42
N ARG A 19 10.80 6.82 5.50
CA ARG A 19 9.84 7.88 5.81
C ARG A 19 8.53 7.38 6.39
N LYS A 20 8.17 6.11 6.17
CA LYS A 20 6.86 5.55 6.58
C LYS A 20 6.99 4.28 7.39
N LEU A 21 7.73 3.27 6.93
CA LEU A 21 7.71 1.95 7.57
C LEU A 21 8.40 1.94 8.94
N TYR A 22 9.64 2.43 9.05
CA TYR A 22 10.35 2.46 10.34
C TYR A 22 9.64 3.36 11.36
N PRO A 23 9.20 4.60 10.99
CA PRO A 23 8.37 5.41 11.86
C PRO A 23 7.08 4.72 12.33
N SER A 24 6.41 3.95 11.45
CA SER A 24 5.16 3.26 11.80
C SER A 24 5.40 2.08 12.74
N LEU A 25 6.45 1.28 12.50
CA LEU A 25 6.86 0.21 13.41
C LEU A 25 7.27 0.78 14.77
N PHE A 26 7.96 1.91 14.79
CA PHE A 26 8.34 2.57 16.03
C PHE A 26 7.14 3.08 16.83
N ARG A 27 6.09 3.59 16.17
CA ARG A 27 4.82 3.93 16.85
C ARG A 27 4.14 2.69 17.45
N LEU A 28 4.20 1.54 16.78
CA LEU A 28 3.72 0.27 17.34
C LEU A 28 4.56 -0.16 18.55
N TYR A 29 5.87 0.07 18.52
CA TYR A 29 6.76 -0.16 19.65
C TYR A 29 6.41 0.75 20.84
N LYS A 30 6.32 2.08 20.64
CA LYS A 30 5.95 3.03 21.70
C LYS A 30 4.58 2.77 22.33
N SER A 31 3.64 2.22 21.55
CA SER A 31 2.31 1.87 22.05
C SER A 31 2.24 0.49 22.71
N GLY A 32 3.34 -0.25 22.81
CA GLY A 32 3.42 -1.58 23.42
C GLY A 32 2.79 -2.69 22.57
N ASN A 33 2.44 -2.42 21.31
CA ASN A 33 1.95 -3.41 20.35
C ASN A 33 3.10 -4.27 19.78
N LEU A 34 4.31 -3.72 19.75
CA LEU A 34 5.58 -4.43 19.60
C LEU A 34 6.41 -4.18 20.85
N SER A 35 7.13 -5.18 21.35
CA SER A 35 7.98 -5.03 22.54
C SER A 35 9.24 -5.90 22.42
N GLU A 36 9.36 -7.01 23.14
CA GLU A 36 10.60 -7.78 23.17
C GLU A 36 10.62 -8.87 22.09
N ASN A 37 9.46 -9.45 21.73
CA ASN A 37 9.40 -10.65 20.90
C ASN A 37 9.30 -10.37 19.39
N PHE A 38 10.02 -9.37 18.90
CA PHE A 38 10.02 -9.04 17.47
C PHE A 38 11.43 -8.81 16.94
N ALA A 39 11.60 -8.99 15.63
CA ALA A 39 12.77 -8.52 14.92
C ALA A 39 12.38 -8.02 13.53
N VAL A 40 13.21 -7.17 12.95
CA VAL A 40 13.03 -6.65 11.60
C VAL A 40 14.25 -6.99 10.76
N ILE A 41 14.07 -7.72 9.67
CA ILE A 41 15.10 -7.98 8.67
C ILE A 41 14.90 -7.00 7.51
N GLY A 42 15.77 -6.01 7.40
CA GLY A 42 15.86 -5.16 6.23
C GLY A 42 16.65 -5.85 5.12
N THR A 43 16.15 -5.82 3.90
CA THR A 43 16.85 -6.42 2.76
C THR A 43 16.81 -5.56 1.50
N ALA A 44 17.96 -5.42 0.84
CA ALA A 44 18.13 -4.77 -0.46
C ALA A 44 19.50 -5.14 -1.07
N ARG A 45 19.75 -4.74 -2.33
CA ARG A 45 21.01 -5.03 -3.04
C ARG A 45 22.25 -4.35 -2.46
N ARG A 46 22.09 -3.28 -1.67
CA ARG A 46 23.23 -2.53 -1.13
C ARG A 46 23.92 -3.36 -0.03
N PRO A 47 25.25 -3.48 -0.04
CA PRO A 47 25.97 -4.26 0.98
C PRO A 47 26.16 -3.43 2.25
N TRP A 48 25.07 -3.18 3.00
CA TRP A 48 25.14 -2.49 4.29
C TRP A 48 25.51 -3.46 5.41
N SER A 49 26.26 -2.97 6.39
CA SER A 49 26.43 -3.69 7.65
C SER A 49 25.19 -3.48 8.54
N LYS A 50 25.04 -4.33 9.57
CA LYS A 50 23.98 -4.19 10.56
C LYS A 50 24.06 -2.83 11.26
N GLU A 51 25.25 -2.41 11.66
CA GLU A 51 25.49 -1.17 12.41
C GLU A 51 25.12 0.07 11.59
N TYR A 52 25.42 0.05 10.29
CA TYR A 52 24.99 1.12 9.39
C TYR A 52 23.47 1.12 9.19
N PHE A 53 22.85 -0.06 9.10
CA PHE A 53 21.39 -0.13 8.98
C PHE A 53 20.69 0.38 10.25
N GLU A 54 21.19 0.04 11.42
CA GLU A 54 20.69 0.55 12.70
C GLU A 54 20.78 2.08 12.77
N SER A 55 21.90 2.68 12.35
CA SER A 55 22.03 4.15 12.35
C SER A 55 21.02 4.82 11.44
N VAL A 56 20.74 4.24 10.27
CA VAL A 56 19.68 4.71 9.35
C VAL A 56 18.30 4.60 9.99
N VAL A 57 18.02 3.51 10.72
CA VAL A 57 16.75 3.33 11.43
C VAL A 57 16.61 4.38 12.53
N VAL A 58 17.64 4.57 13.36
CA VAL A 58 17.69 5.60 14.41
C VAL A 58 17.40 6.97 13.81
N GLU A 59 18.15 7.37 12.78
CA GLU A 59 17.97 8.65 12.08
C GLU A 59 16.53 8.84 11.59
N SER A 60 15.92 7.79 11.06
CA SER A 60 14.55 7.82 10.52
C SER A 60 13.47 8.05 11.59
N ILE A 61 13.77 7.83 12.88
CA ILE A 61 12.81 7.90 13.98
C ILE A 61 13.17 8.93 15.06
N LEU A 62 14.27 9.67 14.90
CA LEU A 62 14.77 10.62 15.90
C LEU A 62 13.69 11.58 16.40
N ASP A 63 12.91 12.16 15.48
CA ASP A 63 11.85 13.14 15.83
C ASP A 63 10.66 12.52 16.59
N LEU A 64 10.55 11.18 16.60
CA LEU A 64 9.46 10.46 17.27
C LEU A 64 9.89 9.88 18.62
N ALA A 65 11.19 9.68 18.82
CA ALA A 65 11.74 9.04 20.00
C ALA A 65 11.76 10.00 21.19
N ASP A 66 11.50 9.48 22.38
CA ASP A 66 11.57 10.28 23.61
C ASP A 66 13.02 10.48 24.05
N SER A 67 13.92 9.57 23.66
CA SER A 67 15.36 9.67 23.87
C SER A 67 16.15 8.87 22.83
N THR A 68 17.45 9.15 22.72
CA THR A 68 18.37 8.40 21.86
C THR A 68 18.46 6.93 22.25
N GLU A 69 18.42 6.63 23.55
CA GLU A 69 18.49 5.26 24.08
C GLU A 69 17.27 4.45 23.64
N GLN A 70 16.06 5.03 23.67
CA GLN A 70 14.85 4.38 23.17
C GLN A 70 14.94 4.08 21.65
N ALA A 71 15.47 5.03 20.88
CA ALA A 71 15.68 4.83 19.44
C ALA A 71 16.70 3.70 19.17
N GLN A 72 17.79 3.67 19.94
CA GLN A 72 18.82 2.62 19.83
C GLN A 72 18.31 1.26 20.28
N GLU A 73 17.53 1.19 21.36
CA GLU A 73 16.89 -0.04 21.83
C GLU A 73 15.98 -0.60 20.74
N PHE A 74 15.09 0.21 20.17
CA PHE A 74 14.25 -0.21 19.05
C PHE A 74 15.07 -0.64 17.84
N ALA A 75 16.09 0.13 17.44
CA ALA A 75 16.96 -0.19 16.33
C ALA A 75 17.73 -1.50 16.55
N SER A 76 18.01 -1.90 17.79
CA SER A 76 18.71 -3.16 18.10
C SER A 76 17.94 -4.42 17.68
N HIS A 77 16.63 -4.29 17.42
CA HIS A 77 15.80 -5.35 16.83
C HIS A 77 15.94 -5.45 15.29
N PHE A 78 16.71 -4.56 14.66
CA PHE A 78 16.89 -4.52 13.21
C PHE A 78 18.17 -5.24 12.79
N TYR A 79 18.03 -6.06 11.76
CA TYR A 79 19.09 -6.83 11.12
C TYR A 79 19.05 -6.53 9.63
N TYR A 80 20.20 -6.61 8.97
CA TYR A 80 20.29 -6.36 7.54
C TYR A 80 20.91 -7.55 6.82
N GLN A 81 20.28 -7.93 5.71
CA GLN A 81 20.79 -8.95 4.80
C GLN A 81 20.84 -8.37 3.39
N SER A 82 22.05 -8.25 2.83
CA SER A 82 22.19 -7.90 1.41
C SER A 82 21.60 -9.01 0.56
N HIS A 83 20.84 -8.64 -0.47
CA HIS A 83 20.02 -9.58 -1.21
C HIS A 83 19.70 -9.10 -2.62
N ASP A 84 19.93 -9.97 -3.58
CA ASP A 84 19.36 -9.92 -4.93
C ASP A 84 18.17 -10.86 -4.99
N VAL A 85 17.01 -10.33 -5.36
CA VAL A 85 15.74 -11.06 -5.39
C VAL A 85 15.69 -12.18 -6.44
N ASN A 86 16.65 -12.22 -7.36
CA ASN A 86 16.77 -13.28 -8.37
C ASN A 86 17.80 -14.37 -7.98
N ASP A 87 18.46 -14.23 -6.84
CA ASP A 87 19.51 -15.15 -6.39
C ASP A 87 19.01 -16.03 -5.25
N THR A 88 18.85 -17.32 -5.53
CA THR A 88 18.38 -18.32 -4.58
C THR A 88 19.26 -18.40 -3.32
N GLU A 89 20.58 -18.25 -3.44
CA GLU A 89 21.49 -18.36 -2.28
C GLU A 89 21.23 -17.23 -1.27
N HIS A 90 20.82 -16.05 -1.73
CA HIS A 90 20.44 -14.96 -0.85
C HIS A 90 19.12 -15.25 -0.09
N TYR A 91 18.21 -16.07 -0.63
CA TYR A 91 17.03 -16.52 0.11
C TYR A 91 17.39 -17.59 1.14
N ILE A 92 18.37 -18.46 0.85
CA ILE A 92 18.87 -19.42 1.83
C ILE A 92 19.49 -18.69 3.03
N ALA A 93 20.31 -17.66 2.78
CA ALA A 93 20.87 -16.81 3.84
C ALA A 93 19.77 -16.08 4.63
N LEU A 94 18.75 -15.55 3.95
CA LEU A 94 17.60 -14.91 4.59
C LEU A 94 16.83 -15.89 5.50
N ARG A 95 16.64 -17.14 5.06
CA ARG A 95 16.00 -18.19 5.85
C ARG A 95 16.79 -18.52 7.11
N GLN A 96 18.10 -18.64 7.00
CA GLN A 96 18.99 -18.92 8.13
C GLN A 96 18.89 -17.80 9.19
N LEU A 97 19.05 -16.55 8.75
CA LEU A 97 18.89 -15.39 9.64
C LEU A 97 17.49 -15.35 10.28
N GLN A 98 16.43 -15.61 9.52
CA GLN A 98 15.07 -15.66 10.06
C GLN A 98 14.92 -16.74 11.15
N ALA A 99 15.50 -17.93 10.95
CA ALA A 99 15.45 -19.01 11.94
C ALA A 99 16.18 -18.63 13.23
N GLU A 100 17.38 -18.07 13.12
CA GLU A 100 18.17 -17.58 14.26
C GLU A 100 17.40 -16.52 15.06
N LEU A 101 16.77 -15.57 14.37
CA LEU A 101 16.01 -14.50 15.02
C LEU A 101 14.70 -15.01 15.63
N ASN A 102 14.05 -15.99 15.01
CA ASN A 102 12.87 -16.62 15.57
C ASN A 102 13.17 -17.30 16.92
N GLU A 103 14.31 -17.99 17.02
CA GLU A 103 14.77 -18.58 18.29
C GLU A 103 15.18 -17.50 19.30
N LYS A 104 15.95 -16.49 18.87
CA LYS A 104 16.40 -15.40 19.75
C LYS A 104 15.25 -14.62 20.38
N TYR A 105 14.26 -14.23 19.56
CA TYR A 105 13.17 -13.36 19.98
C TYR A 105 11.90 -14.13 20.36
N GLN A 106 11.89 -15.46 20.25
CA GLN A 106 10.73 -16.31 20.54
C GLN A 106 9.49 -15.86 19.76
N ALA A 107 9.66 -15.64 18.44
CA ALA A 107 8.65 -15.05 17.57
C ALA A 107 7.54 -16.03 17.14
N GLU A 108 7.57 -17.28 17.63
CA GLU A 108 6.57 -18.33 17.37
C GLU A 108 6.32 -18.61 15.87
N HIS A 109 7.37 -18.47 15.06
CA HIS A 109 7.33 -18.61 13.60
C HIS A 109 6.40 -17.61 12.89
N ASN A 110 5.90 -16.58 13.58
CA ASN A 110 5.07 -15.56 12.97
C ASN A 110 5.92 -14.66 12.06
N LYS A 111 5.52 -14.54 10.78
CA LYS A 111 6.29 -13.85 9.75
C LYS A 111 5.42 -12.83 9.01
N LEU A 112 5.98 -11.66 8.79
CA LEU A 112 5.38 -10.61 7.98
C LEU A 112 6.38 -10.16 6.91
N PHE A 113 6.03 -10.33 5.64
CA PHE A 113 6.86 -9.89 4.52
C PHE A 113 6.28 -8.61 3.94
N PHE A 114 7.04 -7.53 3.90
CA PHE A 114 6.63 -6.26 3.32
C PHE A 114 7.39 -6.02 2.01
N LEU A 115 6.68 -5.94 0.89
CA LEU A 115 7.26 -5.69 -0.42
C LEU A 115 7.27 -4.19 -0.75
N SER A 116 8.31 -3.49 -0.32
CA SER A 116 8.55 -2.07 -0.62
C SER A 116 9.52 -1.91 -1.81
N MET A 117 9.23 -2.62 -2.90
CA MET A 117 10.06 -2.69 -4.10
C MET A 117 9.25 -2.43 -5.37
N ALA A 118 9.92 -2.37 -6.52
CA ALA A 118 9.26 -2.25 -7.79
C ALA A 118 8.40 -3.51 -8.10
N PRO A 119 7.19 -3.36 -8.68
CA PRO A 119 6.21 -4.44 -8.79
C PRO A 119 6.65 -5.68 -9.56
N GLN A 120 7.56 -5.53 -10.51
CA GLN A 120 8.09 -6.63 -11.32
C GLN A 120 8.80 -7.71 -10.47
N PHE A 121 9.15 -7.40 -9.22
CA PHE A 121 9.80 -8.36 -8.32
C PHE A 121 8.82 -9.10 -7.41
N PHE A 122 7.55 -8.70 -7.34
CA PHE A 122 6.61 -9.27 -6.36
C PHE A 122 6.37 -10.76 -6.57
N GLY A 123 6.08 -11.18 -7.81
CA GLY A 123 5.91 -12.60 -8.15
C GLY A 123 7.17 -13.43 -7.90
N THR A 124 8.34 -12.91 -8.30
CA THR A 124 9.64 -13.56 -8.06
C THR A 124 9.90 -13.76 -6.56
N ILE A 125 9.67 -12.73 -5.74
CA ILE A 125 9.85 -12.83 -4.29
C ILE A 125 8.88 -13.85 -3.69
N ALA A 126 7.59 -13.78 -4.02
CA ALA A 126 6.59 -14.73 -3.51
C ALA A 126 6.96 -16.18 -3.86
N LYS A 127 7.38 -16.42 -5.11
CA LYS A 127 7.84 -17.74 -5.57
C LYS A 127 9.03 -18.24 -4.75
N HIS A 128 10.06 -17.43 -4.55
CA HIS A 128 11.25 -17.84 -3.79
C HIS A 128 10.98 -18.01 -2.29
N LEU A 129 10.15 -17.16 -1.69
CA LEU A 129 9.70 -17.32 -0.31
C LEU A 129 9.08 -18.71 -0.09
N LYS A 130 8.31 -19.20 -1.07
CA LYS A 130 7.74 -20.55 -1.05
C LYS A 130 8.76 -21.64 -1.38
N SER A 131 9.49 -21.52 -2.49
CA SER A 131 10.40 -22.58 -2.97
C SER A 131 11.54 -22.86 -1.99
N GLU A 132 12.04 -21.82 -1.31
CA GLU A 132 13.13 -21.95 -0.35
C GLU A 132 12.65 -22.27 1.07
N ASN A 133 11.35 -22.52 1.26
CA ASN A 133 10.74 -22.87 2.54
C ASN A 133 10.99 -21.80 3.63
N ILE A 134 10.93 -20.52 3.23
CA ILE A 134 10.87 -19.38 4.16
C ILE A 134 9.44 -19.23 4.67
N VAL A 135 8.47 -19.44 3.77
CA VAL A 135 7.05 -19.68 4.08
C VAL A 135 6.90 -21.18 4.34
N ASP A 136 6.94 -21.57 5.61
CA ASP A 136 7.02 -22.97 6.07
C ASP A 136 5.71 -23.49 6.69
N GLY A 137 4.65 -22.66 6.71
CA GLY A 137 3.34 -23.00 7.25
C GLY A 137 3.27 -23.06 8.78
N LYS A 138 4.29 -22.55 9.48
CA LYS A 138 4.29 -22.44 10.95
C LYS A 138 3.96 -21.01 11.38
N GLY A 139 3.20 -20.88 12.46
CA GLY A 139 2.70 -19.57 12.91
C GLY A 139 1.80 -18.92 11.85
N PHE A 140 1.61 -17.61 11.92
CA PHE A 140 1.02 -16.87 10.80
C PHE A 140 2.10 -16.41 9.83
N GLU A 141 1.78 -16.43 8.54
CA GLU A 141 2.65 -15.92 7.48
C GLU A 141 1.82 -14.96 6.65
N ARG A 142 2.27 -13.71 6.53
CA ARG A 142 1.49 -12.64 5.87
C ARG A 142 2.38 -11.85 4.92
N LEU A 143 1.83 -11.53 3.76
CA LEU A 143 2.49 -10.76 2.72
C LEU A 143 1.78 -9.41 2.56
N ILE A 144 2.50 -8.33 2.77
CA ILE A 144 2.05 -6.96 2.47
C ILE A 144 2.63 -6.55 1.13
N VAL A 145 1.76 -6.15 0.20
CA VAL A 145 2.13 -5.76 -1.16
C VAL A 145 1.67 -4.33 -1.43
N GLU A 146 2.58 -3.49 -1.91
CA GLU A 146 2.32 -2.10 -2.29
C GLU A 146 1.80 -1.98 -3.72
N LYS A 147 1.14 -0.85 -4.01
CA LYS A 147 0.72 -0.51 -5.38
C LYS A 147 1.95 -0.15 -6.26
N PRO A 148 1.86 -0.32 -7.60
CA PRO A 148 0.71 -0.82 -8.37
C PRO A 148 0.60 -2.34 -8.43
N PHE A 149 -0.63 -2.85 -8.49
CA PHE A 149 -0.96 -4.27 -8.60
C PHE A 149 -1.11 -4.73 -10.06
N GLY A 150 -0.25 -4.26 -10.95
CA GLY A 150 -0.43 -4.34 -12.40
C GLY A 150 -0.84 -2.99 -13.01
N THR A 151 -0.84 -2.92 -14.34
CA THR A 151 -1.17 -1.71 -15.13
C THR A 151 -2.50 -1.80 -15.86
N ASP A 152 -3.06 -3.00 -15.89
CA ASP A 152 -4.34 -3.39 -16.47
C ASP A 152 -4.83 -4.68 -15.80
N TYR A 153 -6.00 -5.16 -16.21
CA TYR A 153 -6.59 -6.37 -15.66
C TYR A 153 -5.73 -7.63 -15.86
N GLU A 154 -5.13 -7.81 -17.04
CA GLU A 154 -4.36 -9.00 -17.38
C GLU A 154 -3.10 -9.11 -16.52
N THR A 155 -2.33 -8.03 -16.44
CA THR A 155 -1.12 -7.95 -15.60
C THR A 155 -1.45 -8.08 -14.11
N ALA A 156 -2.58 -7.53 -13.67
CA ALA A 156 -3.06 -7.68 -12.30
C ALA A 156 -3.48 -9.12 -11.97
N SER A 157 -4.19 -9.80 -12.88
CA SER A 157 -4.60 -11.20 -12.73
C SER A 157 -3.36 -12.10 -12.64
N LYS A 158 -2.38 -11.89 -13.53
CA LYS A 158 -1.13 -12.64 -13.51
C LYS A 158 -0.37 -12.46 -12.19
N LEU A 159 -0.19 -11.22 -11.73
CA LEU A 159 0.44 -10.97 -10.43
C LEU A 159 -0.34 -11.66 -9.31
N ASN A 160 -1.67 -11.57 -9.33
CA ASN A 160 -2.52 -12.20 -8.35
C ASN A 160 -2.34 -13.72 -8.30
N GLU A 161 -2.27 -14.39 -9.45
CA GLU A 161 -1.99 -15.82 -9.57
C GLU A 161 -0.60 -16.18 -9.01
N GLU A 162 0.43 -15.38 -9.33
CA GLU A 162 1.79 -15.58 -8.82
C GLU A 162 1.85 -15.47 -7.29
N LEU A 163 1.12 -14.53 -6.70
CA LEU A 163 1.02 -14.38 -5.24
C LEU A 163 0.25 -15.55 -4.60
N LEU A 164 -0.88 -15.94 -5.20
CA LEU A 164 -1.72 -17.05 -4.72
C LEU A 164 -1.04 -18.42 -4.83
N ALA A 165 -0.04 -18.56 -5.70
CA ALA A 165 0.79 -19.76 -5.77
C ALA A 165 1.68 -19.96 -4.52
N ALA A 166 1.93 -18.89 -3.75
CA ALA A 166 2.79 -18.92 -2.57
C ALA A 166 2.02 -18.73 -1.25
N PHE A 167 0.95 -17.94 -1.27
CA PHE A 167 0.18 -17.53 -0.09
C PHE A 167 -1.33 -17.75 -0.32
N ASP A 168 -2.06 -18.10 0.73
CA ASP A 168 -3.52 -18.07 0.69
C ASP A 168 -4.03 -16.62 0.66
N GLU A 169 -5.22 -16.38 0.11
CA GLU A 169 -5.80 -15.04 -0.03
C GLU A 169 -5.94 -14.30 1.32
N GLU A 170 -6.11 -15.03 2.43
CA GLU A 170 -6.19 -14.45 3.78
C GLU A 170 -4.85 -13.94 4.31
N GLN A 171 -3.75 -14.43 3.74
CA GLN A 171 -2.38 -14.05 4.07
C GLN A 171 -1.90 -12.83 3.28
N ILE A 172 -2.61 -12.42 2.22
CA ILE A 172 -2.19 -11.32 1.34
C ILE A 172 -2.90 -10.01 1.71
N TYR A 173 -2.11 -8.99 2.03
CA TYR A 173 -2.54 -7.65 2.43
C TYR A 173 -2.11 -6.65 1.36
N ARG A 174 -3.02 -6.38 0.43
CA ARG A 174 -2.83 -5.41 -0.66
C ARG A 174 -3.08 -4.00 -0.11
N ILE A 175 -2.05 -3.15 -0.12
CA ILE A 175 -2.13 -1.81 0.46
C ILE A 175 -2.87 -0.85 -0.46
N ASP A 176 -3.92 -0.25 0.09
CA ASP A 176 -4.40 1.07 -0.29
C ASP A 176 -4.36 1.95 0.97
N HIS A 177 -3.39 2.87 1.02
CA HIS A 177 -3.16 3.68 2.22
C HIS A 177 -4.31 4.64 2.56
N TYR A 178 -5.24 4.93 1.64
CA TYR A 178 -6.42 5.73 1.95
C TYR A 178 -7.38 5.00 2.90
N LEU A 179 -7.46 3.67 2.82
CA LEU A 179 -8.26 2.85 3.75
C LEU A 179 -7.73 2.90 5.19
N GLY A 180 -6.47 3.30 5.38
CA GLY A 180 -5.86 3.53 6.69
C GLY A 180 -6.16 4.90 7.30
N LYS A 181 -6.82 5.82 6.57
CA LYS A 181 -7.12 7.17 7.07
C LYS A 181 -8.32 7.13 8.01
N GLU A 182 -8.20 7.80 9.16
CA GLU A 182 -9.22 7.83 10.21
C GLU A 182 -10.61 8.27 9.69
N MET A 183 -10.67 9.31 8.87
CA MET A 183 -11.94 9.79 8.30
C MET A 183 -12.58 8.80 7.33
N ILE A 184 -11.78 7.98 6.64
CA ILE A 184 -12.29 6.93 5.75
C ILE A 184 -12.86 5.78 6.58
N GLN A 185 -12.18 5.39 7.66
CA GLN A 185 -12.70 4.37 8.58
C GLN A 185 -13.96 4.83 9.33
N SER A 186 -14.09 6.13 9.57
CA SER A 186 -15.26 6.74 10.22
C SER A 186 -16.55 6.62 9.40
N ILE A 187 -16.46 6.32 8.09
CA ILE A 187 -17.64 6.12 7.22
C ILE A 187 -18.56 5.03 7.79
N PHE A 188 -18.01 3.94 8.33
CA PHE A 188 -18.81 2.87 8.93
C PHE A 188 -19.63 3.36 10.11
N ALA A 189 -19.00 4.12 11.01
CA ALA A 189 -19.68 4.68 12.17
C ALA A 189 -20.76 5.68 11.74
N VAL A 190 -20.46 6.59 10.81
CA VAL A 190 -21.41 7.59 10.32
C VAL A 190 -22.62 6.91 9.66
N ARG A 191 -22.41 5.98 8.71
CA ARG A 191 -23.50 5.37 7.94
C ARG A 191 -24.33 4.37 8.73
N PHE A 192 -23.70 3.52 9.55
CA PHE A 192 -24.36 2.32 10.09
C PHE A 192 -24.58 2.34 11.60
N ALA A 193 -23.98 3.29 12.34
CA ALA A 193 -24.23 3.46 13.77
C ALA A 193 -25.21 4.60 14.09
N ASN A 194 -25.73 5.30 13.06
CA ASN A 194 -26.64 6.43 13.20
C ASN A 194 -27.92 6.20 12.40
N MET A 195 -29.06 6.02 13.08
CA MET A 195 -30.36 5.79 12.42
C MET A 195 -30.77 6.90 11.44
N ILE A 196 -30.38 8.15 11.71
CA ILE A 196 -30.69 9.28 10.83
C ILE A 196 -30.04 9.07 9.46
N PHE A 197 -28.75 8.70 9.44
CA PHE A 197 -28.03 8.48 8.18
C PHE A 197 -28.44 7.17 7.51
N GLU A 198 -28.66 6.09 8.28
CA GLU A 198 -29.07 4.79 7.72
C GLU A 198 -30.36 4.90 6.88
N ASN A 199 -31.35 5.69 7.33
CA ASN A 199 -32.63 5.83 6.63
C ASN A 199 -32.60 6.74 5.39
N VAL A 200 -31.64 7.67 5.31
CA VAL A 200 -31.54 8.64 4.21
C VAL A 200 -30.40 8.31 3.24
N TRP A 201 -29.62 7.26 3.49
CA TRP A 201 -28.51 6.88 2.63
C TRP A 201 -28.95 6.02 1.45
N ASN A 202 -29.83 6.57 0.59
CA ASN A 202 -30.40 5.88 -0.57
C ASN A 202 -30.85 6.87 -1.66
N ARG A 203 -31.19 6.34 -2.83
CA ARG A 203 -31.61 7.11 -4.03
C ARG A 203 -32.88 7.94 -3.86
N GLU A 204 -33.69 7.71 -2.82
CA GLU A 204 -34.90 8.52 -2.57
C GLU A 204 -34.55 9.86 -1.90
N HIS A 205 -33.36 9.96 -1.29
CA HIS A 205 -32.95 11.10 -0.48
C HIS A 205 -31.63 11.73 -0.96
N ILE A 206 -30.76 10.96 -1.60
CA ILE A 206 -29.47 11.42 -2.15
C ILE A 206 -29.62 11.65 -3.65
N ASP A 207 -29.40 12.89 -4.07
CA ASP A 207 -29.34 13.28 -5.48
C ASP A 207 -28.03 12.80 -6.13
N ASN A 208 -26.88 13.08 -5.51
CA ASN A 208 -25.57 12.60 -5.97
C ASN A 208 -24.55 12.52 -4.82
N VAL A 209 -23.48 11.75 -5.04
CA VAL A 209 -22.31 11.64 -4.15
C VAL A 209 -21.07 12.07 -4.92
N GLN A 210 -20.27 12.96 -4.34
CA GLN A 210 -19.06 13.48 -4.97
C GLN A 210 -17.82 13.03 -4.19
N ILE A 211 -16.88 12.43 -4.89
CA ILE A 211 -15.56 12.05 -4.36
C ILE A 211 -14.52 12.94 -5.05
N THR A 212 -13.78 13.72 -4.27
CA THR A 212 -12.79 14.65 -4.81
C THR A 212 -11.42 14.41 -4.18
N PHE A 213 -10.43 14.13 -5.02
CA PHE A 213 -9.02 14.20 -4.66
C PHE A 213 -8.39 15.35 -5.44
N ALA A 214 -8.03 16.41 -4.73
CA ALA A 214 -7.41 17.60 -5.31
C ALA A 214 -6.02 17.81 -4.72
N GLU A 215 -5.03 17.96 -5.58
CA GLU A 215 -3.65 18.21 -5.21
C GLU A 215 -3.21 19.57 -5.75
N ARG A 216 -2.38 20.29 -4.98
CA ARG A 216 -1.79 21.57 -5.40
C ARG A 216 -0.45 21.40 -6.12
N LEU A 217 0.18 20.24 -5.96
CA LEU A 217 1.50 19.93 -6.51
C LEU A 217 1.38 19.48 -7.96
N GLY A 218 2.45 19.71 -8.73
CA GLY A 218 2.58 19.15 -10.07
C GLY A 218 3.03 17.69 -10.01
N VAL A 219 3.54 17.18 -11.13
CA VAL A 219 4.14 15.84 -11.19
C VAL A 219 5.50 15.76 -10.47
N GLU A 220 6.15 16.91 -10.27
CA GLU A 220 7.45 17.05 -9.60
C GLU A 220 8.49 16.07 -10.19
N GLU A 221 9.24 15.36 -9.35
CA GLU A 221 10.27 14.41 -9.78
C GLU A 221 9.70 13.08 -10.34
N ARG A 222 8.38 12.87 -10.26
CA ARG A 222 7.72 11.60 -10.65
C ARG A 222 7.33 11.54 -12.12
N GLY A 223 7.76 12.51 -12.95
CA GLY A 223 7.41 12.63 -14.37
C GLY A 223 7.41 11.30 -15.14
N GLY A 224 8.53 10.58 -15.12
CA GLY A 224 8.68 9.33 -15.89
C GLY A 224 7.77 8.17 -15.47
N TYR A 225 7.38 8.11 -14.18
CA TYR A 225 6.40 7.12 -13.70
C TYR A 225 4.98 7.58 -13.99
N TYR A 226 4.68 8.85 -13.72
CA TYR A 226 3.34 9.39 -13.85
C TYR A 226 2.88 9.39 -15.32
N ASP A 227 3.81 9.64 -16.26
CA ASP A 227 3.52 9.67 -17.69
C ASP A 227 3.05 8.33 -18.26
N GLN A 228 3.24 7.24 -17.53
CA GLN A 228 2.73 5.90 -17.88
C GLN A 228 1.45 5.51 -17.14
N SER A 229 1.13 6.20 -16.04
CA SER A 229 -0.02 5.87 -15.18
C SER A 229 -1.20 6.80 -15.41
N GLY A 230 -0.98 8.11 -15.32
CA GLY A 230 -2.01 9.14 -15.34
C GLY A 230 -2.89 9.16 -14.10
N ALA A 231 -3.72 10.20 -13.96
CA ALA A 231 -4.64 10.35 -12.83
C ALA A 231 -5.61 9.16 -12.70
N LEU A 232 -5.99 8.53 -13.82
CA LEU A 232 -6.92 7.39 -13.80
C LEU A 232 -6.35 6.20 -13.04
N ARG A 233 -5.09 5.82 -13.29
CA ARG A 233 -4.47 4.69 -12.58
C ARG A 233 -3.91 5.08 -11.21
N ASP A 234 -3.34 6.27 -11.07
CA ASP A 234 -2.67 6.68 -9.83
C ASP A 234 -3.69 6.94 -8.70
N MET A 235 -4.89 7.45 -9.03
CA MET A 235 -5.89 7.92 -8.05
C MET A 235 -7.30 7.34 -8.23
N VAL A 236 -7.79 7.18 -9.47
CA VAL A 236 -9.18 6.74 -9.69
C VAL A 236 -9.33 5.24 -9.43
N GLN A 237 -8.53 4.42 -10.12
CA GLN A 237 -8.62 2.95 -10.09
C GLN A 237 -8.46 2.35 -8.69
N ASN A 238 -7.70 3.01 -7.80
CA ASN A 238 -7.45 2.56 -6.44
C ASN A 238 -8.31 3.34 -5.42
N HIS A 239 -7.85 4.50 -4.97
CA HIS A 239 -8.37 5.28 -3.85
C HIS A 239 -9.82 5.69 -4.05
N THR A 240 -10.17 6.16 -5.26
CA THR A 240 -11.54 6.59 -5.59
C THR A 240 -12.50 5.42 -5.61
N LEU A 241 -12.15 4.33 -6.29
CA LEU A 241 -13.01 3.14 -6.34
C LEU A 241 -13.14 2.45 -4.97
N GLN A 242 -12.09 2.46 -4.15
CA GLN A 242 -12.19 1.98 -2.77
C GLN A 242 -13.16 2.82 -1.94
N LEU A 243 -13.09 4.15 -2.03
CA LEU A 243 -14.02 5.04 -1.33
C LEU A 243 -15.45 4.92 -1.87
N LEU A 244 -15.62 4.80 -3.19
CA LEU A 244 -16.91 4.52 -3.82
C LEU A 244 -17.53 3.26 -3.22
N SER A 245 -16.78 2.16 -3.13
CA SER A 245 -17.30 0.91 -2.56
C SER A 245 -17.75 1.06 -1.11
N LEU A 246 -17.05 1.86 -0.30
CA LEU A 246 -17.43 2.12 1.10
C LEU A 246 -18.66 3.02 1.23
N LEU A 247 -18.87 3.92 0.28
CA LEU A 247 -20.02 4.84 0.26
C LEU A 247 -21.27 4.19 -0.32
N ALA A 248 -21.12 3.28 -1.29
CA ALA A 248 -22.21 2.64 -2.00
C ALA A 248 -22.61 1.26 -1.45
N MET A 249 -21.77 0.60 -0.65
CA MET A 249 -22.10 -0.71 -0.08
C MET A 249 -23.33 -0.67 0.82
N ASP A 250 -24.10 -1.77 0.85
CA ASP A 250 -25.16 -1.95 1.83
C ASP A 250 -24.59 -2.13 3.24
N LYS A 251 -25.48 -2.11 4.24
CA LYS A 251 -25.11 -2.48 5.61
C LYS A 251 -24.75 -3.96 5.64
N PRO A 252 -23.52 -4.33 6.04
CA PRO A 252 -23.12 -5.72 6.06
C PRO A 252 -23.88 -6.46 7.18
N ALA A 253 -24.10 -7.76 7.00
CA ALA A 253 -24.80 -8.58 7.99
C ALA A 253 -24.09 -8.57 9.35
N SER A 254 -22.76 -8.47 9.35
CA SER A 254 -21.93 -8.19 10.52
C SER A 254 -20.67 -7.41 10.13
N PHE A 255 -19.99 -6.80 11.10
CA PHE A 255 -18.76 -6.04 10.87
C PHE A 255 -17.50 -6.92 10.88
N THR A 256 -17.57 -8.09 10.25
CA THR A 256 -16.41 -8.94 10.01
C THR A 256 -15.74 -8.56 8.68
N LYS A 257 -14.47 -8.96 8.52
CA LYS A 257 -13.70 -8.73 7.28
C LYS A 257 -14.45 -9.21 6.05
N ASP A 258 -15.00 -10.42 6.11
CA ASP A 258 -15.56 -11.10 4.93
C ASP A 258 -16.92 -10.53 4.52
N GLU A 259 -17.77 -10.20 5.49
CA GLU A 259 -19.07 -9.55 5.23
C GLU A 259 -18.89 -8.14 4.64
N ILE A 260 -17.96 -7.35 5.20
CA ILE A 260 -17.61 -6.03 4.64
C ILE A 260 -17.04 -6.19 3.22
N ARG A 261 -16.16 -7.18 3.00
CA ARG A 261 -15.59 -7.44 1.67
C ARG A 261 -16.67 -7.86 0.68
N ALA A 262 -17.62 -8.70 1.09
CA ALA A 262 -18.73 -9.15 0.25
C ALA A 262 -19.57 -7.97 -0.24
N GLU A 263 -19.94 -7.05 0.65
CA GLU A 263 -20.72 -5.86 0.28
C GLU A 263 -19.94 -4.88 -0.61
N LYS A 264 -18.63 -4.70 -0.37
CA LYS A 264 -17.78 -3.93 -1.30
C LYS A 264 -17.70 -4.57 -2.68
N ILE A 265 -17.58 -5.90 -2.76
CA ILE A 265 -17.56 -6.63 -4.03
C ILE A 265 -18.91 -6.52 -4.75
N LYS A 266 -20.02 -6.56 -4.00
CA LYS A 266 -21.37 -6.39 -4.54
C LYS A 266 -21.50 -5.05 -5.29
N VAL A 267 -20.99 -3.96 -4.72
CA VAL A 267 -20.93 -2.66 -5.41
C VAL A 267 -20.20 -2.77 -6.74
N PHE A 268 -19.00 -3.36 -6.74
CA PHE A 268 -18.21 -3.47 -7.98
C PHE A 268 -18.87 -4.36 -9.03
N LYS A 269 -19.60 -5.40 -8.63
CA LYS A 269 -20.38 -6.27 -9.53
C LYS A 269 -21.58 -5.58 -10.16
N ASN A 270 -22.11 -4.56 -9.48
CA ASN A 270 -23.25 -3.76 -9.95
C ASN A 270 -22.82 -2.40 -10.50
N LEU A 271 -21.53 -2.17 -10.76
CA LEU A 271 -21.12 -0.97 -11.48
C LEU A 271 -21.64 -1.05 -12.92
N TYR A 272 -22.36 -0.02 -13.35
CA TYR A 272 -22.73 0.12 -14.75
C TYR A 272 -21.47 0.19 -15.62
N HIS A 273 -21.47 -0.59 -16.70
CA HIS A 273 -20.40 -0.60 -17.68
C HIS A 273 -20.83 0.22 -18.91
N PRO A 274 -20.47 1.52 -18.97
CA PRO A 274 -20.85 2.38 -20.08
C PRO A 274 -20.25 1.92 -21.40
N THR A 275 -20.98 2.13 -22.49
CA THR A 275 -20.50 2.03 -23.87
C THR A 275 -19.40 3.06 -24.16
N GLU A 276 -18.66 2.88 -25.25
CA GLU A 276 -17.63 3.85 -25.65
C GLU A 276 -18.17 5.26 -25.90
N GLU A 277 -19.42 5.38 -26.34
CA GLU A 277 -20.07 6.68 -26.55
C GLU A 277 -20.41 7.34 -25.22
N GLU A 278 -21.04 6.60 -24.30
CA GLU A 278 -21.33 7.08 -22.95
C GLU A 278 -20.06 7.45 -22.19
N LEU A 279 -18.96 6.69 -22.33
CA LEU A 279 -17.67 7.02 -21.72
C LEU A 279 -17.15 8.39 -22.18
N LYS A 280 -17.32 8.74 -23.46
CA LYS A 280 -16.88 10.05 -24.00
C LYS A 280 -17.72 11.20 -23.45
N GLU A 281 -18.98 10.94 -23.11
CA GLU A 281 -19.89 11.94 -22.54
C GLU A 281 -19.73 12.07 -21.02
N GLN A 282 -19.50 10.95 -20.33
CA GLN A 282 -19.50 10.86 -18.88
C GLN A 282 -18.12 11.10 -18.27
N PHE A 283 -17.03 10.83 -18.99
CA PHE A 283 -15.66 10.99 -18.48
C PHE A 283 -14.89 12.09 -19.20
N ILE A 284 -14.26 12.94 -18.41
CA ILE A 284 -13.42 14.05 -18.85
C ILE A 284 -12.00 13.78 -18.40
N ARG A 285 -11.06 13.95 -19.34
CA ARG A 285 -9.61 13.93 -19.10
C ARG A 285 -9.04 15.32 -19.34
N GLY A 286 -8.16 15.75 -18.44
CA GLY A 286 -7.47 17.04 -18.53
C GLY A 286 -5.96 16.87 -18.33
N GLN A 287 -5.19 17.82 -18.85
CA GLN A 287 -3.74 17.92 -18.64
C GLN A 287 -3.41 19.37 -18.28
N TYR A 288 -2.76 19.60 -17.14
CA TYR A 288 -2.48 20.97 -16.69
C TYR A 288 -1.50 21.69 -17.61
N ARG A 289 -1.74 22.99 -17.79
CA ARG A 289 -0.90 23.89 -18.59
C ARG A 289 -0.16 24.87 -17.70
N SER A 290 0.81 25.57 -18.29
CA SER A 290 1.50 26.64 -17.60
C SER A 290 0.52 27.74 -17.19
N GLY A 291 0.78 28.35 -16.05
CA GLY A 291 -0.14 29.31 -15.46
C GLY A 291 0.47 30.04 -14.27
N LYS A 292 -0.31 30.97 -13.72
CA LYS A 292 0.05 31.69 -12.51
C LYS A 292 -1.09 31.58 -11.51
N ILE A 293 -0.81 31.04 -10.33
CA ILE A 293 -1.75 30.89 -9.21
C ILE A 293 -1.12 31.55 -8.00
N ASP A 294 -1.83 32.47 -7.34
CA ASP A 294 -1.39 33.17 -6.12
C ASP A 294 0.03 33.76 -6.21
N GLY A 295 0.40 34.32 -7.37
CA GLY A 295 1.72 34.90 -7.57
C GLY A 295 2.79 33.91 -8.08
N MET A 296 2.60 32.61 -7.87
CA MET A 296 3.53 31.55 -8.25
C MET A 296 3.33 31.13 -9.70
N LYS A 297 4.44 30.93 -10.43
CA LYS A 297 4.43 30.46 -11.82
C LYS A 297 4.57 28.93 -11.85
N TYR A 298 3.71 28.29 -12.63
CA TYR A 298 3.73 26.85 -12.86
C TYR A 298 4.03 26.57 -14.34
N ILE A 299 4.84 25.55 -14.60
CA ILE A 299 5.11 25.07 -15.95
C ILE A 299 4.01 24.11 -16.42
N SER A 300 3.96 23.84 -17.72
CA SER A 300 3.01 22.87 -18.27
C SER A 300 3.50 21.44 -18.05
N TYR A 301 2.59 20.47 -17.97
CA TYR A 301 2.96 19.06 -17.74
C TYR A 301 4.02 18.54 -18.72
N ARG A 302 3.88 18.85 -20.02
CA ARG A 302 4.83 18.46 -21.08
C ARG A 302 6.20 19.14 -20.98
N SER A 303 6.33 20.16 -20.14
CA SER A 303 7.59 20.85 -19.86
C SER A 303 8.28 20.33 -18.60
N GLU A 304 7.64 19.41 -17.87
CA GLU A 304 8.18 18.84 -16.64
C GLU A 304 9.36 17.91 -16.95
N PRO A 305 10.33 17.79 -16.03
CA PRO A 305 11.42 16.83 -16.17
C PRO A 305 10.89 15.40 -16.35
N ASN A 306 11.50 14.65 -17.27
CA ASN A 306 11.18 13.24 -17.54
C ASN A 306 9.75 12.97 -18.04
N VAL A 307 9.07 13.98 -18.59
CA VAL A 307 7.79 13.81 -19.30
C VAL A 307 8.00 13.90 -20.80
N ASN A 308 7.30 13.07 -21.57
CA ASN A 308 7.35 13.18 -23.03
C ASN A 308 6.73 14.53 -23.48
N PRO A 309 7.43 15.37 -24.27
CA PRO A 309 6.89 16.63 -24.76
C PRO A 309 5.58 16.50 -25.57
N GLU A 310 5.32 15.31 -26.13
CA GLU A 310 4.09 14.98 -26.86
C GLU A 310 3.08 14.16 -26.04
N SER A 311 3.29 14.02 -24.73
CA SER A 311 2.44 13.21 -23.87
C SER A 311 0.96 13.60 -23.93
N THR A 312 0.10 12.60 -24.02
CA THR A 312 -1.36 12.73 -23.90
C THR A 312 -1.89 12.22 -22.55
N THR A 313 -1.00 11.95 -21.61
CA THR A 313 -1.34 11.44 -20.27
C THR A 313 -2.11 12.48 -19.48
N GLU A 314 -3.23 12.06 -18.90
CA GLU A 314 -4.08 12.95 -18.11
C GLU A 314 -3.49 13.18 -16.72
N THR A 315 -3.53 14.43 -16.28
CA THR A 315 -3.22 14.85 -14.90
C THR A 315 -4.48 15.19 -14.12
N PHE A 316 -5.64 15.10 -14.77
CA PHE A 316 -6.96 15.31 -14.21
C PHE A 316 -7.93 14.31 -14.85
N ALA A 317 -8.77 13.71 -14.04
CA ALA A 317 -9.87 12.88 -14.50
C ALA A 317 -11.12 13.19 -13.66
N SER A 318 -12.27 13.26 -14.32
CA SER A 318 -13.58 13.39 -13.69
C SER A 318 -14.57 12.54 -14.45
N GLY A 319 -15.47 11.87 -13.76
CA GLY A 319 -16.56 11.16 -14.40
C GLY A 319 -17.60 10.65 -13.42
N ALA A 320 -18.68 10.14 -13.98
CA ALA A 320 -19.78 9.56 -13.20
C ALA A 320 -19.67 8.04 -13.16
N PHE A 321 -19.87 7.48 -11.97
CA PHE A 321 -20.08 6.05 -11.78
C PHE A 321 -21.53 5.84 -11.34
N PHE A 322 -22.18 4.83 -11.91
CA PHE A 322 -23.54 4.42 -11.54
C PHE A 322 -23.47 3.01 -10.95
N VAL A 323 -24.16 2.79 -9.84
CA VAL A 323 -24.26 1.50 -9.15
C VAL A 323 -25.72 1.06 -9.22
N ASP A 324 -25.97 -0.07 -9.86
CA ASP A 324 -27.32 -0.63 -10.10
C ASP A 324 -27.91 -1.35 -8.88
#